data_AF-A0A915L6I4-F1
#
_entry.id   AF-A0A915L6I4-F1
#
_cell.length_a   1.000
_cell.length_b   1.000
_cell.length_c   1.000
_cell.angle_alpha   90.00
_cell.angle_beta   90.00
_cell.angle_gamma   90.00
#
_symmetry.space_group_name_H-M   'P 1'
#
loop_
_entity.id
_entity.type
_entity.pdbx_description
1 polymer ?
#
loop_
_entity_poly.entity_id
_entity_poly.type
_entity_poly.pdbx_seq_one_letter_code
_entity_poly.pdbx_strand_id
1 'polypeptide(L)'
;MTEPVIRATLKMCVAALSKQQGFDISTESVIETLTEMLQNITEVGCSSKIICELASRTTVIPSDASLALIEMGLDLNDLVSQTLRRDGYGSSREARIIISREARIIIAAQYNFDGFFRLSARSQPPTIEIKTLNVGNPRPHPSHIANHFPNFPDPHTYLQTPAQTEYTSDYESSRTACSEQQRNIEQSLIRFVRDINPGSSSTLYVGDEAYKIILPVDEPKSYLTALLPQDVAPGDVVEEETDTVSSKYLDNPFLRPVKMPRTVDKAIS
;
A
#
# COMPACT_ATOMS: atom_id res chain seq x y z
N MET A 1 20.68 7.14 13.33
CA MET A 1 20.13 8.24 14.17
C MET A 1 19.28 7.59 15.24
N THR A 2 19.39 8.03 16.49
CA THR A 2 18.50 7.53 17.55
C THR A 2 17.08 8.05 17.28
N GLU A 3 16.08 7.19 17.46
CA GLU A 3 14.65 7.50 17.31
C GLU A 3 14.20 8.86 17.89
N PRO A 4 14.62 9.29 19.09
CA PRO A 4 14.24 10.59 19.64
C PRO A 4 14.75 11.80 18.83
N VAL A 5 15.89 11.68 18.16
CA VAL A 5 16.48 12.78 17.37
C VAL A 5 15.67 13.04 16.10
N ILE A 6 15.18 11.98 15.46
CA ILE A 6 14.34 12.10 14.26
C ILE A 6 13.02 12.78 14.62
N ARG A 7 12.36 12.31 15.70
CA ARG A 7 11.09 12.89 16.17
C ARG A 7 11.23 14.38 16.50
N ALA A 8 12.31 14.76 17.17
CA ALA A 8 12.62 16.16 17.45
C ALA A 8 12.76 17.02 16.18
N THR A 9 13.48 16.51 15.15
CA THR A 9 13.62 17.23 13.88
C THR A 9 12.29 17.39 13.14
N LEU A 10 11.42 16.38 13.17
CA LEU A 10 10.08 16.46 12.56
C LEU A 10 9.19 17.47 13.29
N LYS A 11 9.21 17.51 14.63
CA LYS A 11 8.52 18.54 15.42
C LYS A 11 8.95 19.96 15.01
N MET A 12 10.25 20.19 14.78
CA MET A 12 10.75 21.47 14.29
C MET A 12 10.25 21.81 12.87
N CYS A 13 10.21 20.83 11.97
CA CYS A 13 9.68 21.03 10.61
C CYS A 13 8.19 21.41 10.64
N VAL A 14 7.38 20.73 11.46
CA VAL A 14 5.96 21.05 11.65
C VAL A 14 5.79 22.47 12.19
N ALA A 15 6.55 22.85 13.22
CA ALA A 15 6.51 24.20 13.77
C ALA A 15 6.90 25.28 12.72
N ALA A 16 7.90 25.00 11.89
CA ALA A 16 8.30 25.90 10.80
C ALA A 16 7.22 26.04 9.72
N LEU A 17 6.52 24.95 9.39
CA LEU A 17 5.38 24.97 8.48
C LEU A 17 4.22 25.79 9.05
N SER A 18 3.89 25.61 10.32
CA SER A 18 2.85 26.40 10.99
C SER A 18 3.20 27.89 10.99
N LYS A 19 4.46 28.24 11.28
CA LYS A 19 4.93 29.64 11.20
C LYS A 19 4.82 30.19 9.78
N GLN A 20 5.15 29.40 8.75
CA GLN A 20 5.03 29.81 7.35
C GLN A 20 3.58 30.13 6.94
N GLN A 21 2.61 29.44 7.51
CA GLN A 21 1.19 29.70 7.29
C GLN A 21 0.66 30.92 8.09
N GLY A 22 1.50 31.53 8.95
CA GLY A 22 1.14 32.70 9.75
C GLY A 22 0.54 32.38 11.12
N PHE A 23 0.71 31.16 11.64
CA PHE A 23 0.31 30.83 13.01
C PHE A 23 1.35 31.34 14.02
N ASP A 24 0.95 32.26 14.89
CA ASP A 24 1.83 32.82 15.95
C ASP A 24 1.86 31.95 17.22
N ILE A 25 0.76 31.23 17.51
CA ILE A 25 0.62 30.38 18.70
C ILE A 25 0.10 29.02 18.28
N SER A 26 0.68 27.95 18.83
CA SER A 26 0.20 26.57 18.68
C SER A 26 0.32 25.82 19.98
N THR A 27 -0.61 24.90 20.20
CA THR A 27 -0.58 23.99 21.35
C THR A 27 0.39 22.84 21.08
N GLU A 28 1.06 22.38 22.14
CA GLU A 28 2.04 21.30 22.04
C GLU A 28 1.40 20.00 21.52
N SER A 29 0.21 19.65 22.02
CA SER A 29 -0.53 18.45 21.60
C SER A 29 -0.84 18.42 20.09
N VAL A 30 -1.11 19.57 19.47
CA VAL A 30 -1.38 19.66 18.03
C VAL A 30 -0.11 19.44 17.23
N ILE A 31 1.01 20.03 17.65
CA ILE A 31 2.32 19.81 17.00
C ILE A 31 2.72 18.34 17.11
N GLU A 32 2.50 17.71 18.27
CA GLU A 32 2.76 16.29 18.44
C GLU A 32 1.91 15.42 17.51
N THR A 33 0.60 15.65 17.47
CA THR A 33 -0.31 14.89 16.61
C THR A 33 0.04 15.06 15.13
N LEU A 34 0.34 16.29 14.71
CA LEU A 34 0.80 16.57 13.34
C LEU A 34 2.14 15.90 13.03
N THR A 35 3.03 15.77 14.02
CA THR A 35 4.31 15.08 13.86
C THR A 35 4.11 13.58 13.65
N GLU A 36 3.22 12.96 14.43
CA GLU A 36 2.86 11.54 14.23
C GLU A 36 2.21 11.33 12.86
N MET A 37 1.32 12.24 12.41
CA MET A 37 0.74 12.16 11.07
C MET A 37 1.79 12.34 9.97
N LEU A 38 2.76 13.24 10.13
CA LEU A 38 3.83 13.48 9.16
C LEU A 38 4.83 12.32 9.06
N GLN A 39 4.84 11.41 10.03
CA GLN A 39 5.61 10.17 9.95
C GLN A 39 5.10 9.23 8.82
N ASN A 40 3.93 9.52 8.24
CA ASN A 40 3.42 8.90 7.01
C ASN A 40 4.38 9.04 5.80
N ILE A 41 5.41 9.87 5.85
CA ILE A 41 6.48 9.90 4.82
C ILE A 41 7.13 8.50 4.65
N THR A 42 7.15 7.69 5.71
CA THR A 42 7.65 6.32 5.64
C THR A 42 6.78 5.43 4.73
N GLU A 43 5.48 5.67 4.70
CA GLU A 43 4.52 4.99 3.83
C GLU A 43 4.76 5.34 2.35
N VAL A 44 5.08 6.61 2.05
CA VAL A 44 5.49 7.04 0.71
C VAL A 44 6.73 6.28 0.24
N GLY A 45 7.75 6.20 1.12
CA GLY A 45 9.00 5.51 0.81
C GLY A 45 8.80 4.02 0.58
N CYS A 46 7.86 3.41 1.27
CA CYS A 46 7.61 1.99 1.18
C CYS A 46 6.71 1.63 -0.03
N SER A 47 5.68 2.43 -0.35
CA SER A 47 4.94 2.30 -1.62
C SER A 47 5.88 2.45 -2.82
N SER A 48 6.79 3.43 -2.77
CA SER A 48 7.83 3.61 -3.80
C SER A 48 8.74 2.37 -3.96
N LYS A 49 9.03 1.69 -2.84
CA LYS A 49 9.82 0.45 -2.83
C LYS A 49 9.06 -0.71 -3.46
N ILE A 50 7.77 -0.86 -3.15
CA ILE A 50 6.89 -1.88 -3.75
C ILE A 50 6.82 -1.68 -5.27
N ILE A 51 6.62 -0.44 -5.74
CA ILE A 51 6.59 -0.13 -7.18
C ILE A 51 7.93 -0.46 -7.85
N CYS A 52 9.05 -0.18 -7.19
CA CYS A 52 10.37 -0.54 -7.67
C CYS A 52 10.57 -2.06 -7.76
N GLU A 53 10.09 -2.81 -6.76
CA GLU A 53 10.14 -4.27 -6.73
C GLU A 53 9.24 -4.90 -7.80
N LEU A 54 8.06 -4.34 -8.05
CA LEU A 54 7.17 -4.73 -9.15
C LEU A 54 7.86 -4.56 -10.51
N ALA A 55 8.67 -3.52 -10.66
CA ALA A 55 9.50 -3.29 -11.85
C ALA A 55 10.76 -4.18 -11.89
N SER A 56 10.93 -5.11 -10.94
CA SER A 56 12.12 -5.97 -10.77
C SER A 56 13.44 -5.18 -10.61
N ARG A 57 13.35 -3.93 -10.14
CA ARG A 57 14.50 -3.06 -9.86
C ARG A 57 14.76 -3.02 -8.37
N THR A 58 16.00 -2.72 -7.97
CA THR A 58 16.39 -2.54 -6.56
C THR A 58 16.57 -1.06 -6.18
N THR A 59 16.59 -0.16 -7.16
CA THR A 59 16.78 1.28 -6.96
C THR A 59 15.53 2.05 -7.33
N VAL A 60 14.99 2.80 -6.38
CA VAL A 60 13.82 3.67 -6.57
C VAL A 60 14.18 4.84 -7.50
N ILE A 61 13.44 4.99 -8.58
CA ILE A 61 13.54 6.11 -9.53
C ILE A 61 12.52 7.19 -9.12
N PRO A 62 12.75 8.49 -9.40
CA PRO A 62 11.77 9.55 -9.12
C PRO A 62 10.37 9.29 -9.70
N SER A 63 10.27 8.57 -10.82
CA SER A 63 8.99 8.13 -11.40
C SER A 63 8.23 7.18 -10.46
N ASP A 64 8.92 6.28 -9.76
CA ASP A 64 8.31 5.37 -8.79
C ASP A 64 7.73 6.16 -7.60
N ALA A 65 8.46 7.19 -7.14
CA ALA A 65 7.98 8.09 -6.08
C ALA A 65 6.79 8.96 -6.55
N SER A 66 6.79 9.40 -7.81
CA SER A 66 5.64 10.14 -8.36
C SER A 66 4.38 9.28 -8.43
N LEU A 67 4.53 8.00 -8.80
CA LEU A 67 3.42 7.04 -8.82
C LEU A 67 2.92 6.74 -7.40
N ALA A 68 3.83 6.56 -6.43
CA ALA A 68 3.46 6.39 -5.03
C ALA A 68 2.64 7.58 -4.49
N LEU A 69 3.05 8.81 -4.81
CA LEU A 69 2.32 10.02 -4.42
C LEU A 69 0.93 10.11 -5.06
N ILE A 70 0.80 9.70 -6.33
CA ILE A 70 -0.51 9.63 -7.01
C ILE A 70 -1.40 8.56 -6.36
N GLU A 71 -0.84 7.41 -5.99
CA GLU A 71 -1.55 6.33 -5.30
C GLU A 71 -2.10 6.77 -3.94
N MET A 72 -1.36 7.60 -3.19
CA MET A 72 -1.82 8.24 -1.95
C MET A 72 -2.80 9.41 -2.18
N GLY A 73 -3.15 9.72 -3.43
CA GLY A 73 -4.17 10.74 -3.77
C GLY A 73 -3.65 12.18 -3.83
N LEU A 74 -2.34 12.40 -4.00
CA LEU A 74 -1.76 13.74 -4.13
C LEU A 74 -1.67 14.17 -5.61
N ASP A 75 -2.13 15.38 -5.91
CA ASP A 75 -1.94 15.99 -7.23
C ASP A 75 -0.55 16.63 -7.35
N LEU A 76 0.25 16.11 -8.28
CA LEU A 76 1.62 16.58 -8.53
C LEU A 76 1.65 18.00 -9.10
N ASN A 77 0.59 18.44 -9.80
CA ASN A 77 0.55 19.80 -10.36
C ASN A 77 0.40 20.85 -9.26
N ASP A 78 -0.44 20.59 -8.26
CA ASP A 78 -0.55 21.47 -7.10
C ASP A 78 0.75 21.47 -6.29
N LEU A 79 1.45 20.33 -6.18
CA LEU A 79 2.76 20.26 -5.53
C LEU A 79 3.78 21.20 -6.20
N VAL A 80 3.87 21.21 -7.53
CA VAL A 80 4.76 22.14 -8.25
C VAL A 80 4.35 23.59 -7.94
N SER A 81 3.06 23.89 -7.91
CA SER A 81 2.58 25.23 -7.55
C SER A 81 2.93 25.63 -6.12
N GLN A 82 2.86 24.69 -5.16
CA GLN A 82 3.27 24.89 -3.78
C GLN A 82 4.78 25.07 -3.66
N THR A 83 5.59 24.32 -4.42
CA THR A 83 7.05 24.54 -4.45
C THR A 83 7.38 25.92 -4.98
N LEU A 84 6.71 26.39 -6.03
CA LEU A 84 6.87 27.76 -6.53
C LEU A 84 6.37 28.83 -5.55
N ARG A 85 5.38 28.53 -4.70
CA ARG A 85 4.97 29.41 -3.59
C ARG A 85 6.00 29.45 -2.46
N ARG A 86 6.66 28.32 -2.16
CA ARG A 86 7.76 28.23 -1.17
C ARG A 86 9.05 28.87 -1.69
N ASP A 87 9.35 28.67 -2.97
CA ASP A 87 10.48 29.19 -3.72
C ASP A 87 10.18 30.55 -4.38
N GLY A 88 8.98 31.11 -4.11
CA GLY A 88 8.53 32.45 -4.54
C GLY A 88 9.35 33.59 -3.94
N TYR A 89 10.43 33.26 -3.24
CA TYR A 89 11.63 34.07 -3.17
C TYR A 89 12.50 33.87 -4.43
N GLY A 90 12.05 34.42 -5.56
CA GLY A 90 12.78 34.35 -6.82
C GLY A 90 14.22 34.88 -6.71
N SER A 91 15.16 34.14 -7.32
CA SER A 91 16.43 34.60 -7.90
C SER A 91 17.40 35.48 -7.09
N SER A 92 17.14 35.82 -5.82
CA SER A 92 18.07 36.61 -5.02
C SER A 92 18.79 35.71 -4.01
N ARG A 93 20.13 35.77 -4.03
CA ARG A 93 21.03 35.07 -3.11
C ARG A 93 20.71 35.34 -1.63
N GLU A 94 19.90 36.36 -1.34
CA GLU A 94 19.44 36.77 -0.02
C GLU A 94 18.32 35.88 0.56
N ALA A 95 17.49 35.25 -0.26
CA ALA A 95 16.41 34.40 0.25
C ALA A 95 16.87 33.03 0.75
N ARG A 96 18.00 32.56 0.19
CA ARG A 96 18.76 31.43 0.74
C ARG A 96 19.20 31.70 2.19
N ILE A 97 19.24 32.97 2.61
CA ILE A 97 19.72 33.41 3.93
C ILE A 97 18.57 33.50 4.95
N ILE A 98 17.32 33.77 4.56
CA ILE A 98 16.23 34.10 5.50
C ILE A 98 15.67 32.85 6.20
N ILE A 99 15.38 31.77 5.47
CA ILE A 99 15.08 30.46 6.10
C ILE A 99 16.33 29.96 6.84
N SER A 100 17.54 30.30 6.36
CA SER A 100 18.77 29.86 7.00
C SER A 100 19.12 30.58 8.30
N ARG A 101 18.76 31.84 8.54
CA ARG A 101 19.20 32.54 9.75
C ARG A 101 18.30 32.25 10.94
N GLU A 102 16.99 32.37 10.78
CA GLU A 102 16.06 32.09 11.89
C GLU A 102 15.92 30.59 12.15
N ALA A 103 15.84 29.76 11.10
CA ALA A 103 15.80 28.31 11.31
C ALA A 103 17.16 27.75 11.77
N ARG A 104 18.32 28.28 11.36
CA ARG A 104 19.60 27.84 11.96
C ARG A 104 19.74 28.27 13.42
N ILE A 105 19.27 29.47 13.81
CA ILE A 105 19.32 29.89 15.22
C ILE A 105 18.41 28.98 16.06
N ILE A 106 17.21 28.66 15.59
CA ILE A 106 16.27 27.77 16.32
C ILE A 106 16.77 26.31 16.33
N ILE A 107 17.28 25.81 15.20
CA ILE A 107 17.85 24.44 15.08
C ILE A 107 19.15 24.29 15.89
N ALA A 108 19.97 25.34 16.02
CA ALA A 108 21.22 25.33 16.78
C ALA A 108 21.05 25.64 18.28
N ALA A 109 20.02 26.38 18.66
CA ALA A 109 19.74 26.71 20.07
C ALA A 109 19.03 25.57 20.82
N GLN A 110 18.17 24.79 20.13
CA GLN A 110 17.43 23.69 20.76
C GLN A 110 18.23 22.39 20.83
N TYR A 111 19.15 22.17 19.89
CA TYR A 111 20.05 21.03 19.85
C TYR A 111 21.45 21.54 19.49
N ASN A 112 22.42 21.31 20.37
CA ASN A 112 23.85 21.57 20.15
C ASN A 112 24.29 21.08 18.75
N PHE A 113 24.23 21.95 17.75
CA PHE A 113 24.39 21.60 16.32
C PHE A 113 25.86 21.44 15.92
N ASP A 114 26.79 21.71 16.84
CA ASP A 114 28.23 21.48 16.65
C ASP A 114 28.57 19.99 16.41
N GLY A 115 27.63 19.06 16.67
CA GLY A 115 27.77 17.66 16.31
C GLY A 115 27.44 17.33 14.84
N PHE A 116 26.70 18.18 14.12
CA PHE A 116 26.11 17.81 12.82
C PHE A 116 27.11 17.89 11.65
N PHE A 117 28.10 18.79 11.72
CA PHE A 117 29.16 18.88 10.70
C PHE A 117 30.36 17.94 10.95
N ARG A 118 30.34 17.11 12.02
CA ARG A 118 31.39 16.11 12.31
C ARG A 118 31.04 14.67 11.86
N LEU A 119 30.09 14.50 10.93
CA LEU A 119 29.79 13.22 10.29
C LEU A 119 30.83 12.80 9.22
N SER A 120 32.12 12.91 9.56
CA SER A 120 33.19 12.14 8.92
C SER A 120 33.95 11.24 9.91
N ALA A 121 33.48 11.13 11.15
CA ALA A 121 33.98 10.15 12.10
C ALA A 121 32.97 8.99 12.20
N ARG A 122 33.14 8.00 11.33
CA ARG A 122 32.54 6.66 11.46
C ARG A 122 33.11 6.02 12.73
N SER A 123 32.55 6.32 13.90
CA SER A 123 32.74 5.45 15.06
C SER A 123 32.11 4.11 14.70
N GLN A 124 32.87 3.04 14.87
CA GLN A 124 32.49 1.67 14.56
C GLN A 124 31.04 1.38 15.00
N PRO A 125 30.26 0.62 14.20
CA PRO A 125 28.94 0.19 14.65
C PRO A 125 29.10 -0.58 15.97
N PRO A 126 28.24 -0.36 16.97
CA PRO A 126 28.22 -1.24 18.13
C PRO A 126 28.01 -2.66 17.63
N THR A 127 28.90 -3.57 17.99
CA THR A 127 28.75 -5.00 17.76
C THR A 127 27.57 -5.45 18.62
N ILE A 128 26.36 -5.34 18.08
CA ILE A 128 25.17 -5.92 18.69
C ILE A 128 25.30 -7.42 18.45
N GLU A 129 25.73 -8.16 19.47
CA GLU A 129 25.53 -9.61 19.51
C GLU A 129 24.03 -9.85 19.56
N ILE A 130 23.44 -10.07 18.38
CA ILE A 130 22.06 -10.52 18.27
C ILE A 130 22.05 -11.92 18.89
N LYS A 131 21.49 -12.04 20.10
CA LYS A 131 21.27 -13.34 20.75
C LYS A 131 20.18 -14.06 19.95
N THR A 132 20.61 -14.78 18.92
CA THR A 132 19.75 -15.65 18.12
C THR A 132 19.27 -16.80 19.00
N LEU A 133 17.99 -17.13 18.91
CA LEU A 133 17.42 -18.30 19.55
C LEU A 133 17.99 -19.54 18.85
N ASN A 134 18.99 -20.19 19.45
CA ASN A 134 19.56 -21.42 18.90
C ASN A 134 18.49 -22.52 18.90
N VAL A 135 17.85 -22.73 17.75
CA VAL A 135 17.00 -23.89 17.50
C VAL A 135 17.65 -24.70 16.38
N GLY A 136 18.41 -25.72 16.78
CA GLY A 136 19.14 -26.63 15.89
C GLY A 136 20.62 -26.28 15.70
N ASN A 137 21.37 -27.21 15.11
CA ASN A 137 22.77 -26.98 14.74
C ASN A 137 22.84 -26.31 13.36
N PRO A 138 23.68 -25.29 13.15
CA PRO A 138 23.89 -24.67 11.84
C PRO A 138 24.39 -25.70 10.83
N ARG A 139 23.96 -25.59 9.57
CA ARG A 139 24.40 -26.51 8.51
C ARG A 139 25.91 -26.31 8.29
N PRO A 140 26.73 -27.37 8.32
CA PRO A 140 28.16 -27.24 8.05
C PRO A 140 28.39 -26.81 6.60
N HIS A 141 29.49 -26.10 6.37
CA HIS A 141 29.87 -25.68 5.02
C HIS A 141 30.06 -26.90 4.12
N PRO A 142 29.54 -26.87 2.88
CA PRO A 142 29.89 -27.85 1.87
C PRO A 142 31.39 -27.77 1.56
N SER A 143 32.01 -28.87 1.16
CA SER A 143 33.48 -29.02 1.03
C SER A 143 34.16 -28.05 0.05
N HIS A 144 33.41 -27.40 -0.84
CA HIS A 144 33.91 -26.40 -1.78
C HIS A 144 34.01 -24.99 -1.17
N ILE A 145 33.54 -24.78 0.06
CA ILE A 145 33.62 -23.52 0.79
C ILE A 145 34.65 -23.68 1.91
N ALA A 146 35.57 -22.73 2.00
CA ALA A 146 36.64 -22.79 2.98
C ALA A 146 36.13 -22.48 4.41
N ASN A 147 36.72 -23.15 5.40
CA ASN A 147 36.30 -23.05 6.81
C ASN A 147 36.53 -21.67 7.47
N HIS A 148 37.15 -20.72 6.78
CA HIS A 148 37.35 -19.36 7.29
C HIS A 148 36.17 -18.42 7.01
N PHE A 149 35.20 -18.85 6.22
CA PHE A 149 33.96 -18.11 5.99
C PHE A 149 33.01 -18.25 7.19
N PRO A 150 32.21 -17.21 7.50
CA PRO A 150 31.21 -17.31 8.55
C PRO A 150 30.24 -18.47 8.27
N ASN A 151 29.79 -19.15 9.31
CA ASN A 151 28.81 -20.23 9.18
C ASN A 151 27.52 -19.70 8.54
N PHE A 152 26.82 -20.56 7.79
CA PHE A 152 25.48 -20.22 7.35
C PHE A 152 24.60 -19.91 8.56
N PRO A 153 23.72 -18.88 8.47
CA PRO A 153 22.79 -18.61 9.54
C PRO A 153 21.85 -19.80 9.73
N ASP A 154 21.27 -19.92 10.93
CA ASP A 154 20.47 -21.08 11.28
C ASP A 154 19.28 -21.26 10.32
N PRO A 155 18.80 -22.49 10.09
CA PRO A 155 17.67 -22.74 9.18
C PRO A 155 16.41 -21.91 9.47
N HIS A 156 16.21 -21.49 10.72
CA HIS A 156 15.08 -20.64 11.12
C HIS A 156 15.26 -19.16 10.75
N THR A 157 16.48 -18.72 10.40
CA THR A 157 16.78 -17.34 9.97
C THR A 157 16.20 -17.02 8.59
N TYR A 158 15.87 -18.02 7.78
CA TYR A 158 15.28 -17.86 6.44
C TYR A 158 13.79 -18.21 6.36
N LEU A 159 13.10 -18.35 7.49
CA LEU A 159 11.66 -18.70 7.45
C LEU A 159 10.81 -17.55 6.89
N GLN A 160 11.22 -16.30 7.09
CA GLN A 160 10.51 -15.14 6.58
C GLN A 160 11.51 -14.07 6.15
N THR A 161 11.44 -13.67 4.88
CA THR A 161 11.98 -12.37 4.48
C THR A 161 10.99 -11.33 4.98
N PRO A 162 11.42 -10.27 5.70
CA PRO A 162 10.52 -9.18 6.05
C PRO A 162 10.10 -8.46 4.77
N ALA A 163 9.00 -8.93 4.18
CA ALA A 163 8.23 -8.21 3.19
C ALA A 163 7.29 -7.29 3.96
N GLN A 164 7.08 -6.08 3.46
CA GLN A 164 6.30 -5.07 4.16
C GLN A 164 4.80 -5.43 4.22
N THR A 165 4.33 -6.17 3.23
CA THR A 165 3.02 -6.81 3.22
C THR A 165 3.22 -8.30 3.44
N GLU A 166 2.80 -8.79 4.60
CA GLU A 166 2.63 -10.23 4.79
C GLU A 166 1.47 -10.68 3.90
N TYR A 167 1.77 -11.44 2.86
CA TYR A 167 0.71 -12.15 2.14
C TYR A 167 0.20 -13.23 3.08
N THR A 168 -1.05 -13.10 3.52
CA THR A 168 -1.74 -14.17 4.23
C THR A 168 -1.93 -15.32 3.24
N SER A 169 -1.10 -16.36 3.37
CA SER A 169 -1.13 -17.55 2.52
C SER A 169 -2.37 -18.44 2.77
N ASP A 170 -3.26 -18.03 3.67
CA ASP A 170 -4.42 -18.80 4.07
C ASP A 170 -5.51 -18.75 3.00
N TYR A 171 -5.78 -19.90 2.39
CA TYR A 171 -6.83 -20.08 1.37
C TYR A 171 -8.19 -19.53 1.80
N GLU A 172 -8.57 -19.77 3.05
CA GLU A 172 -9.85 -19.36 3.62
C GLU A 172 -9.99 -17.84 3.66
N SER A 173 -8.92 -17.12 4.04
CA SER A 173 -8.92 -15.66 4.10
C SER A 173 -9.13 -15.03 2.73
N SER A 174 -8.41 -15.53 1.71
CA SER A 174 -8.50 -15.04 0.34
C SER A 174 -9.88 -15.25 -0.27
N ARG A 175 -10.48 -16.44 -0.05
CA ARG A 175 -11.85 -16.70 -0.51
C ARG A 175 -12.89 -15.90 0.24
N THR A 176 -12.74 -15.74 1.55
CA THR A 176 -13.68 -14.94 2.36
C THR A 176 -13.66 -13.49 1.90
N ALA A 177 -12.48 -12.89 1.73
CA ALA A 177 -12.33 -11.50 1.26
C ALA A 177 -12.91 -11.30 -0.16
N CYS A 178 -12.66 -12.24 -1.09
CA CYS A 178 -13.21 -12.16 -2.44
C CYS A 178 -14.75 -12.28 -2.43
N SER A 179 -15.30 -13.22 -1.65
CA SER A 179 -16.75 -13.38 -1.47
C SER A 179 -17.38 -12.13 -0.84
N GLU A 180 -16.72 -11.53 0.15
CA GLU A 180 -17.16 -10.27 0.77
C GLU A 180 -17.14 -9.11 -0.24
N GLN A 181 -16.08 -8.99 -1.03
CA GLN A 181 -15.99 -7.99 -2.09
C GLN A 181 -17.11 -8.17 -3.12
N GLN A 182 -17.36 -9.40 -3.59
CA GLN A 182 -18.45 -9.68 -4.52
C GLN A 182 -19.82 -9.32 -3.93
N ARG A 183 -20.08 -9.72 -2.68
CA ARG A 183 -21.31 -9.34 -1.97
C ARG A 183 -21.46 -7.82 -1.85
N ASN A 184 -20.37 -7.11 -1.54
CA ASN A 184 -20.39 -5.66 -1.42
C ASN A 184 -20.67 -4.98 -2.76
N ILE A 185 -20.08 -5.48 -3.86
CA ILE A 185 -20.35 -5.02 -5.22
C ILE A 185 -21.83 -5.22 -5.55
N GLU A 186 -22.36 -6.43 -5.37
CA GLU A 186 -23.76 -6.75 -5.63
C GLU A 186 -24.71 -5.86 -4.81
N GLN A 187 -24.45 -5.71 -3.51
CA GLN A 187 -25.27 -4.85 -2.65
C GLN A 187 -25.19 -3.37 -3.05
N SER A 188 -24.01 -2.88 -3.42
CA SER A 188 -23.84 -1.50 -3.88
C SER A 188 -24.59 -1.25 -5.19
N LEU A 189 -24.56 -2.21 -6.12
CA LEU A 189 -25.27 -2.14 -7.39
C LEU A 189 -26.78 -2.20 -7.18
N ILE A 190 -27.26 -3.11 -6.31
CA ILE A 190 -28.69 -3.19 -5.96
C ILE A 190 -29.17 -1.86 -5.39
N ARG A 191 -28.42 -1.28 -4.44
CA ARG A 191 -28.75 0.03 -3.85
C ARG A 191 -28.78 1.12 -4.91
N PHE A 192 -27.80 1.15 -5.80
CA PHE A 192 -27.72 2.13 -6.88
C PHE A 192 -28.88 2.05 -7.86
N VAL A 193 -29.18 0.86 -8.40
CA VAL A 193 -30.28 0.65 -9.37
C VAL A 193 -31.63 0.99 -8.75
N ARG A 194 -31.82 0.61 -7.48
CA ARG A 194 -32.99 0.96 -6.68
C ARG A 194 -33.16 2.48 -6.53
N ASP A 195 -32.07 3.20 -6.31
CA ASP A 195 -32.13 4.64 -6.04
C ASP A 195 -32.33 5.47 -7.34
N ILE A 196 -31.85 4.99 -8.49
CA ILE A 196 -32.00 5.69 -9.78
C ILE A 196 -33.42 5.58 -10.36
N ASN A 197 -34.05 4.43 -10.20
CA ASN A 197 -35.35 4.15 -10.81
C ASN A 197 -36.45 4.01 -9.73
N PRO A 198 -36.92 5.13 -9.14
CA PRO A 198 -37.93 5.07 -8.08
C PRO A 198 -39.24 4.44 -8.56
N GLY A 199 -39.57 4.54 -9.86
CA GLY A 199 -40.77 3.92 -10.46
C GLY A 199 -40.69 2.39 -10.61
N SER A 200 -39.49 1.81 -10.55
CA SER A 200 -39.27 0.37 -10.61
C SER A 200 -38.87 -0.19 -9.24
N SER A 201 -39.10 0.55 -8.15
CA SER A 201 -38.74 0.11 -6.80
C SER A 201 -39.93 0.24 -5.86
N SER A 202 -40.20 -0.79 -5.06
CA SER A 202 -41.28 -0.79 -4.05
C SER A 202 -40.73 -1.23 -2.71
N THR A 203 -41.24 -0.65 -1.62
CA THR A 203 -40.91 -1.13 -0.26
C THR A 203 -41.80 -2.32 0.09
N LEU A 204 -41.24 -3.32 0.77
CA LEU A 204 -42.01 -4.46 1.28
C LEU A 204 -42.89 -4.06 2.47
N TYR A 205 -42.38 -3.13 3.30
CA TYR A 205 -43.10 -2.55 4.42
C TYR A 205 -43.33 -1.06 4.16
N VAL A 206 -44.50 -0.58 4.56
CA VAL A 206 -44.85 0.83 4.43
C VAL A 206 -43.93 1.66 5.33
N GLY A 207 -43.13 2.54 4.73
CA GLY A 207 -42.25 3.46 5.46
C GLY A 207 -40.86 2.91 5.83
N ASP A 208 -40.50 1.70 5.39
CA ASP A 208 -39.16 1.14 5.63
C ASP A 208 -38.34 1.08 4.33
N GLU A 209 -37.37 1.99 4.20
CA GLU A 209 -36.42 2.06 3.08
C GLU A 209 -35.35 0.95 3.14
N ALA A 210 -35.22 0.24 4.27
CA ALA A 210 -34.26 -0.86 4.40
C ALA A 210 -34.63 -2.07 3.53
N TYR A 211 -35.93 -2.31 3.31
CA TYR A 211 -36.47 -3.44 2.53
C TYR A 211 -37.13 -2.98 1.25
N LYS A 212 -36.41 -2.18 0.47
CA LYS A 212 -36.86 -1.69 -0.82
C LYS A 212 -36.30 -2.57 -1.94
N ILE A 213 -37.21 -3.18 -2.70
CA ILE A 213 -36.93 -4.15 -3.75
C ILE A 213 -37.10 -3.55 -5.14
N ILE A 214 -36.41 -4.12 -6.13
CA ILE A 214 -36.58 -3.78 -7.54
C ILE A 214 -37.74 -4.62 -8.10
N LEU A 215 -38.69 -3.95 -8.73
CA LEU A 215 -39.84 -4.54 -9.40
C LEU A 215 -39.45 -5.07 -10.78
N PRO A 216 -40.15 -6.12 -11.26
CA PRO A 216 -39.96 -6.60 -12.63
C PRO A 216 -40.27 -5.49 -13.63
N VAL A 217 -39.39 -5.35 -14.62
CA VAL A 217 -39.60 -4.46 -15.77
C VAL A 217 -40.39 -5.23 -16.83
N ASP A 218 -41.49 -4.66 -17.31
CA ASP A 218 -42.27 -5.24 -18.40
C ASP A 218 -41.51 -5.13 -19.73
N GLU A 219 -40.82 -6.20 -20.11
CA GLU A 219 -40.13 -6.31 -21.40
C GLU A 219 -40.96 -7.16 -22.39
N PRO A 220 -41.12 -6.73 -23.65
CA PRO A 220 -41.98 -7.43 -24.62
C PRO A 220 -41.47 -8.82 -25.05
N LYS A 221 -40.28 -9.26 -24.59
CA LYS A 221 -39.66 -10.58 -24.88
C LYS A 221 -38.78 -11.10 -23.73
N SER A 222 -39.33 -11.21 -22.52
CA SER A 222 -38.62 -11.70 -21.32
C SER A 222 -37.97 -13.10 -21.47
N TYR A 223 -38.50 -13.95 -22.34
CA TYR A 223 -37.90 -15.27 -22.58
C TYR A 223 -36.52 -15.18 -23.26
N LEU A 224 -36.27 -14.14 -24.07
CA LEU A 224 -34.96 -13.99 -24.71
C LEU A 224 -33.89 -13.59 -23.68
N THR A 225 -34.22 -12.72 -22.72
CA THR A 225 -33.30 -12.29 -21.67
C THR A 225 -32.99 -13.42 -20.68
N ALA A 226 -33.97 -14.28 -20.39
CA ALA A 226 -33.74 -15.49 -19.57
C ALA A 226 -32.93 -16.58 -20.28
N LEU A 227 -32.94 -16.62 -21.62
CA LEU A 227 -32.16 -17.56 -22.43
C LEU A 227 -30.74 -17.06 -22.74
N LEU A 228 -30.44 -15.78 -22.49
CA LEU A 228 -29.08 -15.28 -22.61
C LEU A 228 -28.22 -15.92 -21.51
N PRO A 229 -27.03 -16.45 -21.83
CA PRO A 229 -26.08 -16.90 -20.83
C PRO A 229 -25.57 -15.67 -20.06
N GLN A 230 -26.14 -15.41 -18.89
CA GLN A 230 -25.75 -14.28 -18.03
C GLN A 230 -24.52 -14.62 -17.17
N ASP A 231 -24.25 -15.92 -16.94
CA ASP A 231 -23.24 -16.41 -16.00
C ASP A 231 -21.98 -16.99 -16.66
N VAL A 232 -21.86 -16.91 -17.98
CA VAL A 232 -20.66 -17.41 -18.68
C VAL A 232 -19.59 -16.34 -18.58
N ALA A 233 -18.67 -16.50 -17.63
CA ALA A 233 -17.43 -15.75 -17.64
C ALA A 233 -16.78 -15.94 -19.03
N PRO A 234 -16.15 -14.91 -19.62
CA PRO A 234 -15.62 -14.97 -20.99
C PRO A 234 -14.51 -16.03 -21.23
N GLY A 235 -14.20 -16.89 -20.26
CA GLY A 235 -13.29 -18.04 -20.38
C GLY A 235 -13.95 -19.42 -20.26
N ASP A 236 -15.28 -19.52 -20.14
CA ASP A 236 -16.01 -20.82 -20.10
C ASP A 236 -16.56 -21.25 -21.48
N VAL A 237 -16.29 -20.47 -22.53
CA VAL A 237 -16.33 -21.02 -23.89
C VAL A 237 -15.24 -22.08 -23.93
N VAL A 238 -15.61 -23.28 -24.37
CA VAL A 238 -14.69 -24.39 -24.64
C VAL A 238 -13.69 -23.92 -25.71
N GLU A 239 -12.64 -23.23 -25.28
CA GLU A 239 -11.50 -22.92 -26.11
C GLU A 239 -10.68 -24.21 -26.19
N GLU A 240 -10.86 -24.90 -27.32
CA GLU A 240 -9.78 -25.72 -27.85
C GLU A 240 -8.50 -24.88 -27.86
N GLU A 241 -7.46 -25.48 -27.32
CA GLU A 241 -6.13 -24.95 -27.07
C GLU A 241 -5.65 -23.93 -28.12
N THR A 242 -5.70 -22.64 -27.80
CA THR A 242 -4.68 -21.69 -28.30
C THR A 242 -4.31 -20.71 -27.20
N ASP A 243 -3.20 -21.01 -26.53
CA ASP A 243 -2.47 -20.10 -25.64
C ASP A 243 -2.16 -18.76 -26.33
N THR A 244 -2.98 -17.73 -26.11
CA THR A 244 -2.63 -16.34 -26.45
C THR A 244 -2.75 -15.39 -25.26
N VAL A 245 -1.70 -15.46 -24.42
CA VAL A 245 -0.95 -14.33 -23.79
C VAL A 245 -1.64 -13.41 -22.76
N SER A 246 -2.97 -13.32 -22.61
CA SER A 246 -3.56 -12.28 -21.73
C SER A 246 -3.81 -12.66 -20.25
N SER A 247 -3.71 -13.92 -19.82
CA SER A 247 -4.10 -14.34 -18.45
C SER A 247 -2.95 -14.65 -17.49
N LYS A 248 -1.69 -14.57 -17.94
CA LYS A 248 -0.53 -15.09 -17.20
C LYS A 248 -0.15 -14.29 -15.93
N TYR A 249 -0.74 -13.12 -15.69
CA TYR A 249 -0.30 -12.24 -14.61
C TYR A 249 -1.19 -12.22 -13.36
N LEU A 250 -2.33 -12.93 -13.36
CA LEU A 250 -3.21 -13.02 -12.17
C LEU A 250 -3.88 -14.40 -12.08
N ASP A 251 -3.14 -15.48 -12.28
CA ASP A 251 -3.65 -16.83 -12.08
C ASP A 251 -3.54 -17.24 -10.61
N ASN A 252 -4.30 -16.57 -9.74
CA ASN A 252 -4.40 -16.97 -8.34
C ASN A 252 -5.14 -18.32 -8.25
N PRO A 253 -4.45 -19.43 -7.91
CA PRO A 253 -5.04 -20.76 -7.90
C PRO A 253 -6.23 -20.87 -6.92
N PHE A 254 -6.30 -19.98 -5.94
CA PHE A 254 -7.34 -19.97 -4.91
C PHE A 254 -8.63 -19.26 -5.33
N LEU A 255 -8.57 -18.41 -6.37
CA LEU A 255 -9.70 -17.68 -6.92
C LEU A 255 -10.34 -18.40 -8.12
N ARG A 256 -9.80 -19.55 -8.55
CA ARG A 256 -10.41 -20.34 -9.62
C ARG A 256 -11.75 -20.93 -9.16
N PRO A 257 -12.76 -21.00 -10.04
CA PRO A 257 -13.97 -21.75 -9.77
C PRO A 257 -13.64 -23.23 -9.52
N VAL A 258 -14.40 -23.86 -8.63
CA VAL A 258 -14.20 -25.29 -8.28
C VAL A 258 -14.55 -26.13 -9.51
N LYS A 259 -13.55 -26.78 -10.12
CA LYS A 259 -13.79 -27.75 -11.20
C LYS A 259 -14.35 -29.03 -10.58
N MET A 260 -15.64 -29.30 -10.81
CA MET A 260 -16.20 -30.59 -10.42
C MET A 260 -15.55 -31.72 -11.23
N PRO A 261 -15.18 -32.84 -10.59
CA PRO A 261 -14.75 -34.03 -11.33
C PRO A 261 -15.86 -34.45 -12.29
N ARG A 262 -15.52 -34.72 -13.55
CA ARG A 262 -16.50 -35.28 -14.50
C ARG A 262 -16.93 -36.64 -13.96
N THR A 263 -18.22 -36.79 -13.69
CA THR A 263 -18.80 -38.10 -13.34
C THR A 263 -18.62 -39.00 -14.55
N VAL A 264 -17.75 -40.00 -14.41
CA VAL A 264 -17.62 -41.04 -15.43
C VAL A 264 -18.89 -41.88 -15.31
N ASP A 265 -19.80 -41.72 -16.26
CA ASP A 265 -21.00 -42.55 -16.32
C ASP A 265 -20.53 -44.00 -16.41
N LYS A 266 -20.74 -44.76 -15.33
CA LYS A 266 -20.51 -46.21 -15.33
C LYS A 266 -21.50 -46.79 -16.33
N ALA A 267 -21.00 -47.12 -17.52
CA ALA A 267 -21.73 -47.92 -18.49
C ALA A 267 -22.17 -49.22 -17.80
N ILE A 268 -23.47 -49.34 -17.58
CA ILE A 268 -24.12 -50.53 -17.06
C ILE A 268 -23.86 -51.63 -18.10
N SER A 269 -23.05 -52.63 -17.72
CA SER A 269 -22.91 -53.90 -18.43
C SER A 269 -23.99 -54.87 -17.99
#